data_AF-A0A3B0V297-F1
#
_entry.id   AF-A0A3B0V297-F1
#
_cell.length_a   1.000
_cell.length_b   1.000
_cell.length_c   1.000
_cell.angle_alpha   90.00
_cell.angle_beta   90.00
_cell.angle_gamma   90.00
#
_symmetry.space_group_name_H-M   'P 1'
#
loop_
_entity.id
_entity.type
_entity.pdbx_description
1 polymer ?
#
loop_
_entity_poly.entity_id
_entity_poly.type
_entity_poly.pdbx_seq_one_letter_code
_entity_poly.pdbx_strand_id
1 'polypeptide(L)' 'WLRMILTFLVPVAFAVTVPAEAFTARLSLGTFGLSVGLTAVLFLLSSRIWRWGLRNYSGASA' A
#
# COMPACT_ATOMS: atom_id res chain seq x y z
N TRP A 1 -0.35 -3.85 16.41
CA TRP A 1 -0.60 -4.71 15.23
C TRP A 1 -0.73 -3.92 13.93
N LEU A 2 -1.73 -3.04 13.75
CA LEU A 2 -1.92 -2.30 12.50
C LEU A 2 -0.73 -1.42 12.07
N ARG A 3 -0.15 -0.65 13.01
CA ARG A 3 1.08 0.15 12.76
C ARG A 3 2.23 -0.70 12.22
N MET A 4 2.46 -1.87 12.82
CA MET A 4 3.55 -2.76 12.40
C MET A 4 3.34 -3.26 10.96
N ILE A 5 2.10 -3.65 10.63
CA ILE A 5 1.73 -4.14 9.29
C ILE A 5 1.87 -3.02 8.25
N LEU A 6 1.33 -1.83 8.54
CA LEU A 6 1.26 -0.73 7.56
C LEU A 6 2.58 0.03 7.39
N THR A 7 3.45 0.06 8.40
CA THR A 7 4.72 0.80 8.34
C THR A 7 5.89 -0.08 7.95
N PHE A 8 5.89 -1.36 8.32
CA PHE A 8 7.03 -2.24 8.10
C PHE A 8 6.67 -3.39 7.17
N LEU A 9 5.66 -4.18 7.50
CA LEU A 9 5.46 -5.46 6.83
C LEU A 9 5.08 -5.31 5.35
N VAL A 10 4.08 -4.47 5.06
CA VAL A 10 3.63 -4.21 3.69
C VAL A 10 4.70 -3.46 2.88
N PRO A 11 5.28 -2.34 3.36
CA PRO A 11 6.24 -1.58 2.56
C PRO A 11 7.55 -2.33 2.34
N VAL A 12 8.10 -2.98 3.37
CA VAL A 12 9.40 -3.66 3.28
C VAL A 12 9.32 -4.87 2.37
N ALA A 13 8.27 -5.70 2.49
CA ALA A 13 8.09 -6.85 1.60
C ALA A 13 8.02 -6.42 0.13
N PHE A 14 7.25 -5.37 -0.17
CA PHE A 14 7.15 -4.85 -1.54
C PHE A 14 8.46 -4.22 -2.04
N ALA A 15 9.08 -3.38 -1.21
CA ALA A 15 10.30 -2.66 -1.57
C ALA A 15 11.51 -3.60 -1.77
N VAL A 16 11.49 -4.80 -1.18
CA VAL A 16 12.58 -5.77 -1.31
C VAL A 16 12.28 -6.82 -2.38
N THR A 17 11.11 -7.45 -2.35
CA THR A 17 10.81 -8.60 -3.19
C THR A 17 10.66 -8.22 -4.67
N VAL A 18 9.94 -7.13 -4.99
CA VAL A 18 9.70 -6.76 -6.39
C VAL A 18 11.00 -6.36 -7.11
N PRO A 19 11.89 -5.52 -6.52
CA PRO A 19 13.18 -5.22 -7.15
C PRO A 19 14.12 -6.42 -7.22
N ALA A 20 14.15 -7.28 -6.18
CA ALA A 20 14.97 -8.49 -6.20
C ALA A 20 14.56 -9.43 -7.35
N GLU A 21 13.27 -9.65 -7.56
CA GLU A 21 12.74 -10.44 -8.67
C GLU A 21 13.05 -9.78 -10.03
N ALA A 22 13.00 -8.45 -10.11
CA ALA A 22 13.35 -7.71 -11.33
C ALA A 22 14.83 -7.85 -11.68
N PHE A 23 15.73 -7.66 -10.71
CA PHE A 23 17.18 -7.77 -10.93
C PHE A 23 17.64 -9.19 -11.22
N THR A 24 16.95 -10.20 -10.70
CA THR A 24 17.26 -11.60 -10.96
C THR A 24 16.60 -12.15 -12.23
N ALA A 25 15.92 -11.30 -13.02
CA ALA A 25 15.14 -11.67 -14.20
C ALA A 25 14.07 -12.75 -13.92
N ARG A 26 13.53 -12.78 -12.71
CA ARG A 26 12.47 -13.70 -12.26
C ARG A 26 11.10 -13.04 -12.24
N LEU A 27 11.03 -11.73 -12.38
CA LEU A 27 9.78 -10.98 -12.36
C LEU A 27 8.90 -11.33 -13.57
N SER A 28 7.86 -12.11 -13.34
CA SER A 28 6.85 -12.40 -14.35
C SER A 28 5.91 -11.20 -14.56
N LEU A 29 5.31 -11.09 -15.76
CA LEU A 29 4.26 -10.09 -16.03
C LEU A 29 3.07 -10.22 -15.08
N GLY A 30 2.73 -11.44 -14.66
CA GLY A 30 1.66 -11.68 -13.69
C GLY A 30 1.99 -11.08 -12.32
N THR A 31 3.18 -11.35 -11.79
CA THR A 31 3.66 -10.80 -10.51
C THR A 31 3.75 -9.28 -10.56
N PHE A 32 4.22 -8.73 -11.69
CA PHE A 32 4.26 -7.28 -11.91
C PHE A 32 2.85 -6.67 -11.90
N GLY A 33 1.91 -7.24 -12.66
CA GLY A 33 0.51 -6.80 -12.69
C GLY A 33 -0.17 -6.86 -11.32
N LEU A 34 0.04 -7.94 -10.57
CA LEU A 34 -0.45 -8.06 -9.19
C LEU A 34 0.15 -6.99 -8.26
N SER A 35 1.43 -6.68 -8.43
CA SER A 35 2.13 -5.67 -7.62
C SER A 35 1.57 -4.27 -7.86
N VAL A 36 1.38 -3.91 -9.13
CA VAL A 36 0.74 -2.64 -9.52
C VAL A 36 -0.71 -2.60 -9.05
N GLY A 37 -1.46 -3.68 -9.24
CA GLY A 37 -2.86 -3.78 -8.81
C GLY A 37 -3.03 -3.60 -7.31
N LEU A 38 -2.21 -4.30 -6.50
CA LEU A 38 -2.26 -4.17 -5.05
C LEU A 38 -1.91 -2.74 -4.60
N THR A 39 -0.90 -2.13 -5.21
CA THR A 39 -0.52 -0.74 -4.94
C THR A 39 -1.68 0.22 -5.19
N ALA A 40 -2.34 0.10 -6.34
CA ALA A 40 -3.50 0.92 -6.67
C ALA A 40 -4.66 0.72 -5.67
N VAL A 41 -4.97 -0.54 -5.31
CA VAL A 41 -6.02 -0.86 -4.34
C VAL A 41 -5.71 -0.23 -2.98
N LEU A 42 -4.51 -0.44 -2.44
CA LEU A 42 -4.12 0.11 -1.13
C LEU A 42 -4.14 1.64 -1.13
N PHE A 43 -3.66 2.28 -2.19
CA PHE A 43 -3.70 3.73 -2.34
C PHE A 43 -5.14 4.27 -2.36
N LEU A 44 -6.03 3.64 -3.14
CA LEU A 44 -7.42 4.04 -3.23
C LEU A 44 -8.14 3.86 -1.88
N LEU A 45 -7.96 2.71 -1.22
CA LEU A 45 -8.55 2.45 0.09
C LEU A 45 -8.06 3.45 1.13
N SER A 46 -6.75 3.67 1.22
CA SER A 46 -6.16 4.65 2.15
C SER A 46 -6.71 6.04 1.91
N SER A 47 -6.81 6.46 0.65
CA SER A 47 -7.37 7.77 0.28
C SER A 47 -8.86 7.88 0.60
N ARG A 48 -9.64 6.80 0.46
CA ARG A 48 -11.07 6.79 0.80
C ARG A 48 -11.28 6.86 2.30
N ILE A 49 -10.53 6.08 3.08
CA ILE A 49 -10.57 6.10 4.55
C ILE A 49 -10.17 7.49 5.05
N TRP A 50 -9.09 8.06 4.53
CA TRP A 50 -8.64 9.42 4.89
C TRP A 50 -9.74 10.47 4.67
N ARG A 51 -10.32 10.50 3.46
CA ARG A 51 -11.40 11.46 3.14
C ARG A 51 -12.66 11.23 3.97
N TRP A 52 -12.99 9.98 4.28
CA TRP A 52 -14.11 9.66 5.17
C TRP A 52 -13.82 10.11 6.60
N GLY A 53 -12.62 9.88 7.11
CA GLY A 53 -12.18 10.38 8.42
C GLY A 53 -12.30 11.90 8.52
N LEU A 54 -11.80 12.63 7.52
CA LEU A 54 -11.90 14.10 7.48
C LEU A 54 -13.35 14.60 7.50
N ARG A 55 -14.29 13.90 6.84
CA ARG A 55 -15.71 14.28 6.82
C ARG A 55 -16.43 14.03 8.14
N ASN A 56 -15.98 13.06 8.93
CA ASN A 56 -16.57 12.73 10.23
C ASN A 56 -15.81 13.38 11.40
N TYR A 57 -14.72 14.12 11.12
CA TYR A 57 -13.99 14.90 12.10
C TYR A 57 -14.78 16.19 12.38
N SER A 58 -15.73 16.12 13.31
CA SER A 58 -16.68 17.19 13.62
C SER A 58 -16.16 18.28 14.58
N GLY A 59 -14.87 18.35 14.90
CA GLY A 59 -14.41 19.33 15.90
C GLY A 59 -12.90 19.48 16.03
N ALA A 60 -12.28 20.28 15.18
CA ALA A 60 -11.01 20.94 15.54
C ALA A 60 -11.23 22.37 16.08
N SER A 61 -12.48 22.84 16.16
CA SER A 61 -12.82 24.19 16.67
C SER A 61 -14.33 24.42 16.89
N ALA A 62 -15.02 23.53 17.62
CA ALA A 62 -16.36 23.77 18.15
C ALA A 62 -16.43 23.44 19.64
#